data_AF-A0A0B6X3P4-F1
#
_entry.id   AF-A0A0B6X3P4-F1
#
_cell.length_a   1.000
_cell.length_b   1.000
_cell.length_c   1.000
_cell.angle_alpha   90.00
_cell.angle_beta   90.00
_cell.angle_gamma   90.00
#
_symmetry.space_group_name_H-M   'P 1'
#
loop_
_entity.id
_entity.type
_entity.pdbx_description
1 polymer ?
#
loop_
_entity_poly.entity_id
_entity_poly.type
_entity_poly.pdbx_seq_one_letter_code
_entity_poly.pdbx_strand_id
1 'polypeptide(L)'
;MDDEIDDEDEQYRYSVIDGQQRITAIYEFMKNKYPLSGLEVLSSLNDAYYKDLPAFLIRRLEERTIKCLRIDSTIDSQVKYDIFERLNTGALKLESQELRNAIYRGPFKDLLIELCSNSDFKNTTNLSDKKIAKMDDQEIILRFFSLHYKDGYKEYKGGFKKFLNDKMEVFNGLSENDLKEMKSKFEETFKRIANSNIEKPFSNWGNKKTIGEVKKKSNFNVAVYDTVCKIYFLGDKKITRKSLTDFLFNDPGYVDACSRSYNDISKLRTRMIKATELYK
;
A
#
# COMPACT_ATOMS: atom_id res chain seq x y z
N MET A 1 -16.85 -0.46 -14.95
CA MET A 1 -17.39 -0.30 -16.30
C MET A 1 -17.07 1.12 -16.67
N ASP A 2 -15.89 1.29 -17.26
CA ASP A 2 -15.43 2.56 -17.79
C ASP A 2 -15.94 2.61 -19.23
N ASP A 3 -17.00 3.37 -19.44
CA ASP A 3 -17.45 3.69 -20.79
C ASP A 3 -16.61 4.90 -21.27
N GLU A 4 -15.73 4.63 -22.23
CA GLU A 4 -15.20 5.64 -23.16
C GLU A 4 -16.37 6.12 -24.03
N ILE A 5 -16.69 7.40 -23.96
CA ILE A 5 -17.67 8.04 -24.86
C ILE A 5 -17.08 9.37 -25.36
N ASP A 6 -17.16 9.47 -26.68
CA ASP A 6 -16.95 10.55 -27.65
C ASP A 6 -16.96 12.01 -27.15
N ASP A 7 -16.04 12.78 -27.75
CA ASP A 7 -15.64 14.16 -27.49
C ASP A 7 -16.65 15.23 -28.01
N GLU A 8 -17.93 15.20 -27.61
CA GLU A 8 -18.88 16.30 -27.98
C GLU A 8 -19.63 17.01 -26.84
N ASP A 9 -19.55 16.53 -25.60
CA ASP A 9 -20.06 17.26 -24.43
C ASP A 9 -18.96 17.36 -23.37
N GLU A 10 -18.38 18.54 -23.19
CA GLU A 10 -17.33 18.81 -22.20
C GLU A 10 -17.90 18.76 -20.76
N GLN A 11 -18.36 17.59 -20.32
CA GLN A 11 -18.69 17.31 -18.93
C GLN A 11 -17.39 17.25 -18.14
N TYR A 12 -17.11 18.33 -17.41
CA TYR A 12 -16.08 18.33 -16.37
C TYR A 12 -16.34 17.18 -15.38
N ARG A 13 -15.67 16.04 -15.56
CA ARG A 13 -15.75 14.91 -14.63
C ARG A 13 -14.94 15.25 -13.37
N TYR A 14 -15.65 15.54 -12.28
CA TYR A 14 -15.04 15.66 -10.97
C TYR A 14 -14.85 14.29 -10.36
N SER A 15 -13.63 13.98 -9.92
CA SER A 15 -13.43 12.85 -9.01
C SER A 15 -13.42 13.32 -7.57
N VAL A 16 -14.22 12.65 -6.74
CA VAL A 16 -14.11 12.74 -5.29
C VAL A 16 -12.82 12.02 -4.87
N ILE A 17 -11.97 12.68 -4.09
CA ILE A 17 -10.69 12.12 -3.62
C ILE A 17 -10.74 11.86 -2.11
N ASP A 18 -11.35 12.75 -1.34
CA ASP A 18 -11.71 12.55 0.07
C ASP A 18 -13.20 12.85 0.26
N GLY A 19 -13.81 12.23 1.27
CA GLY A 19 -15.22 12.42 1.63
C GLY A 19 -16.17 11.44 0.94
N GLN A 20 -15.67 10.45 0.19
CA GLN A 20 -16.52 9.48 -0.50
C GLN A 20 -17.46 8.76 0.46
N GLN A 21 -16.96 8.21 1.57
CA GLN A 21 -17.82 7.55 2.56
C GLN A 21 -18.87 8.49 3.16
N ARG A 22 -18.52 9.76 3.42
CA ARG A 22 -19.44 10.77 3.96
C ARG A 22 -20.53 11.13 2.96
N ILE A 23 -20.16 11.36 1.70
CA ILE A 23 -21.10 11.69 0.62
C ILE A 23 -22.00 10.49 0.31
N THR A 24 -21.42 9.30 0.21
CA THR A 24 -22.19 8.05 0.03
C THR A 24 -23.14 7.85 1.20
N ALA A 25 -22.71 8.06 2.44
CA ALA A 25 -23.60 7.95 3.59
C ALA A 25 -24.77 8.95 3.54
N ILE A 26 -24.50 10.22 3.22
CA ILE A 26 -25.58 11.21 3.05
C ILE A 26 -26.55 10.77 1.94
N TYR A 27 -26.02 10.34 0.80
CA TYR A 27 -26.80 9.87 -0.34
C TYR A 27 -27.66 8.65 0.01
N GLU A 28 -27.08 7.63 0.65
CA GLU A 28 -27.77 6.40 1.03
C GLU A 28 -28.83 6.64 2.10
N PHE A 29 -28.56 7.53 3.06
CA PHE A 29 -29.57 7.98 4.02
C PHE A 29 -30.76 8.64 3.30
N MET A 30 -30.51 9.58 2.38
CA MET A 30 -31.56 10.23 1.58
C MET A 30 -32.33 9.25 0.69
N LYS A 31 -31.73 8.09 0.37
CA LYS A 31 -32.40 6.95 -0.31
C LYS A 31 -33.11 5.99 0.65
N ASN A 32 -33.25 6.35 1.93
CA ASN A 32 -33.89 5.54 2.97
C ASN A 32 -33.22 4.17 3.19
N LYS A 33 -31.89 4.03 2.97
CA LYS A 33 -31.21 2.74 3.14
C LYS A 33 -31.00 2.33 4.61
N TYR A 34 -30.93 3.29 5.52
CA TYR A 34 -30.77 3.05 6.95
C TYR A 34 -31.33 4.24 7.74
N PRO A 35 -31.68 4.05 9.02
CA PRO A 35 -32.16 5.11 9.88
C PRO A 35 -31.01 5.90 10.52
N LEU A 36 -31.32 7.07 11.06
CA LEU A 36 -30.40 7.83 11.91
C LEU A 36 -30.14 7.09 13.22
N SER A 37 -28.91 7.19 13.72
CA SER A 37 -28.55 6.65 15.04
C SER A 37 -27.45 7.48 15.67
N GLY A 38 -27.31 7.40 17.00
CA GLY A 38 -26.26 8.09 17.74
C GLY A 38 -26.44 9.62 17.84
N LEU A 39 -27.64 10.14 17.60
CA LEU A 39 -27.93 11.57 17.80
C LEU A 39 -28.15 11.85 19.29
N GLU A 40 -27.31 12.70 19.89
CA GLU A 40 -27.43 13.12 21.29
C GLU A 40 -28.43 14.27 21.47
N VAL A 41 -28.34 15.30 20.60
CA VAL A 41 -29.18 16.51 20.69
C VAL A 41 -30.56 16.32 20.08
N LEU A 42 -30.62 15.64 18.93
CA LEU A 42 -31.87 15.31 18.22
C LEU A 42 -32.22 13.83 18.43
N SER A 43 -32.16 13.38 19.68
CA SER A 43 -32.30 11.97 20.04
C SER A 43 -33.66 11.38 19.64
N SER A 44 -34.71 12.19 19.53
CA SER A 44 -36.03 11.80 19.03
C SER A 44 -36.05 11.42 17.55
N LEU A 45 -35.00 11.75 16.79
CA LEU A 45 -34.84 11.36 15.40
C LEU A 45 -34.00 10.09 15.24
N ASN A 46 -33.47 9.51 16.32
CA ASN A 46 -32.90 8.17 16.23
C ASN A 46 -33.99 7.19 15.73
N ASP A 47 -33.57 6.22 14.93
CA ASP A 47 -34.43 5.25 14.23
C ASP A 47 -35.31 5.83 13.10
N ALA A 48 -35.27 7.15 12.86
CA ALA A 48 -35.98 7.77 11.74
C ALA A 48 -35.22 7.59 10.42
N TYR A 49 -35.93 7.16 9.37
CA TYR A 49 -35.44 7.22 8.00
C TYR A 49 -35.68 8.61 7.40
N TYR A 50 -35.07 8.89 6.25
CA TYR A 50 -35.25 10.18 5.55
C TYR A 50 -36.72 10.52 5.28
N LYS A 51 -37.55 9.53 4.93
CA LYS A 51 -39.00 9.67 4.71
C LYS A 51 -39.79 10.02 5.98
N ASP A 52 -39.24 9.72 7.15
CA ASP A 52 -39.88 9.94 8.45
C ASP A 52 -39.55 11.33 9.01
N LEU A 53 -38.67 12.08 8.32
CA LEU A 53 -38.26 13.41 8.76
C LEU A 53 -39.39 14.44 8.55
N PRO A 54 -39.57 15.38 9.50
CA PRO A 54 -40.42 16.55 9.29
C PRO A 54 -40.04 17.31 8.01
N ALA A 55 -41.05 17.81 7.29
CA ALA A 55 -40.86 18.48 6.00
C ALA A 55 -39.85 19.65 6.06
N PHE A 56 -39.79 20.38 7.18
CA PHE A 56 -38.82 21.47 7.35
C PHE A 56 -37.37 20.97 7.45
N LEU A 57 -37.12 19.77 7.99
CA LEU A 57 -35.79 19.17 8.05
C LEU A 57 -35.37 18.60 6.71
N ILE A 58 -36.29 17.97 5.98
CA ILE A 58 -36.07 17.52 4.60
C ILE A 58 -35.59 18.69 3.76
N ARG A 59 -36.33 19.80 3.79
CA ARG A 59 -35.96 21.03 3.07
C ARG A 59 -34.58 21.56 3.48
N ARG A 60 -34.29 21.60 4.79
CA ARG A 60 -32.96 22.02 5.29
C ARG A 60 -31.83 21.12 4.83
N LEU A 61 -32.06 19.81 4.68
CA LEU A 61 -31.06 18.87 4.18
C LEU A 61 -30.81 19.07 2.68
N GLU A 62 -31.88 19.21 1.89
CA GLU A 62 -31.79 19.41 0.43
C GLU A 62 -31.17 20.76 0.04
N GLU A 63 -31.49 21.82 0.79
CA GLU A 63 -30.94 23.17 0.55
C GLU A 63 -29.52 23.33 1.12
N ARG A 64 -28.99 22.34 1.87
CA ARG A 64 -27.68 22.46 2.49
C ARG A 64 -26.56 22.34 1.46
N THR A 65 -25.80 23.42 1.28
CA THR A 65 -24.59 23.38 0.46
C THR A 65 -23.50 22.51 1.12
N ILE A 66 -23.02 21.50 0.41
CA ILE A 66 -21.80 20.77 0.76
C ILE A 66 -20.60 21.59 0.29
N LYS A 67 -19.73 21.99 1.22
CA LYS A 67 -18.50 22.71 0.87
C LYS A 67 -17.48 21.72 0.32
N CYS A 68 -17.09 21.92 -0.94
CA CYS A 68 -16.06 21.13 -1.60
C CYS A 68 -14.83 22.00 -1.88
N LEU A 69 -13.64 21.46 -1.63
CA LEU A 69 -12.38 22.07 -2.09
C LEU A 69 -12.03 21.44 -3.45
N ARG A 70 -11.97 22.26 -4.50
CA ARG A 70 -11.49 21.80 -5.80
C ARG A 70 -9.98 21.93 -5.87
N ILE A 71 -9.31 20.85 -6.23
CA ILE A 71 -7.88 20.84 -6.54
C ILE A 71 -7.76 20.61 -8.04
N ASP A 72 -7.03 21.50 -8.71
CA ASP A 72 -6.83 21.42 -10.15
C ASP A 72 -5.97 20.19 -10.52
N SER A 73 -6.34 19.51 -11.60
CA SER A 73 -5.62 18.32 -12.08
C SER A 73 -4.23 18.66 -12.62
N THR A 74 -3.98 19.91 -12.98
CA THR A 74 -2.67 20.41 -13.46
C THR A 74 -1.63 20.57 -12.35
N ILE A 75 -2.05 20.54 -11.08
CA ILE A 75 -1.14 20.67 -9.95
C ILE A 75 -0.26 19.41 -9.85
N ASP A 76 1.01 19.61 -9.54
CA ASP A 76 2.00 18.56 -9.31
C ASP A 76 1.52 17.51 -8.28
N SER A 77 1.78 16.23 -8.56
CA SER A 77 1.34 15.09 -7.75
C SER A 77 1.82 15.17 -6.29
N GLN A 78 3.01 15.72 -6.03
CA GLN A 78 3.52 15.90 -4.67
C GLN A 78 2.77 17.03 -3.94
N VAL A 79 2.40 18.11 -4.63
CA VAL A 79 1.58 19.17 -4.03
C VAL A 79 0.18 18.66 -3.71
N LYS A 80 -0.44 17.87 -4.60
CA LYS A 80 -1.70 17.17 -4.30
C LYS A 80 -1.55 16.31 -3.05
N TYR A 81 -0.47 15.53 -2.98
CA TYR A 81 -0.15 14.69 -1.82
C TYR A 81 -0.10 15.46 -0.51
N ASP A 82 0.63 16.56 -0.48
CA ASP A 82 0.78 17.38 0.72
C ASP A 82 -0.55 18.03 1.15
N ILE A 83 -1.38 18.46 0.19
CA ILE A 83 -2.73 18.99 0.48
C ILE A 83 -3.61 17.90 1.08
N PHE A 84 -3.65 16.70 0.49
CA PHE A 84 -4.45 15.59 1.01
C PHE A 84 -3.97 15.14 2.40
N GLU A 85 -2.67 15.04 2.62
CA GLU A 85 -2.12 14.69 3.93
C GLU A 85 -2.57 15.71 4.99
N ARG A 86 -2.52 17.01 4.67
CA ARG A 86 -2.93 18.09 5.59
C ARG A 86 -4.43 18.12 5.87
N LEU A 87 -5.27 17.88 4.86
CA LEU A 87 -6.72 17.82 5.04
C LEU A 87 -7.13 16.65 5.94
N ASN A 88 -6.43 15.52 5.82
CA ASN A 88 -6.71 14.33 6.63
C ASN A 88 -6.15 14.39 8.06
N THR A 89 -5.31 15.38 8.40
CA THR A 89 -4.74 15.48 9.76
C THR A 89 -5.79 15.73 10.86
N GLY A 90 -6.95 16.31 10.52
CA GLY A 90 -8.05 16.55 11.47
C GLY A 90 -9.10 15.43 11.55
N ALA A 91 -9.02 14.42 10.67
CA ALA A 91 -9.91 13.26 10.62
C ALA A 91 -9.12 11.98 10.95
N LEU A 92 -9.72 10.80 10.72
CA LEU A 92 -8.95 9.55 10.71
C LEU A 92 -7.85 9.66 9.66
N LYS A 93 -6.60 9.76 10.12
CA LYS A 93 -5.43 9.95 9.26
C LYS A 93 -5.27 8.76 8.32
N LEU A 94 -5.42 9.03 7.01
CA LEU A 94 -5.09 8.06 5.96
C LEU A 94 -3.61 7.67 6.02
N GLU A 95 -3.34 6.38 5.81
CA GLU A 95 -2.00 5.87 5.66
C GLU A 95 -1.38 6.30 4.32
N SER A 96 -0.05 6.19 4.22
CA SER A 96 0.68 6.74 3.08
C SER A 96 0.26 6.12 1.73
N GLN A 97 -0.07 4.82 1.72
CA GLN A 97 -0.55 4.13 0.53
C GLN A 97 -1.99 4.47 0.16
N GLU A 98 -2.87 4.69 1.14
CA GLU A 98 -4.24 5.15 0.90
C GLU A 98 -4.22 6.51 0.19
N LEU A 99 -3.36 7.43 0.65
CA LEU A 99 -3.11 8.70 -0.03
C LEU A 99 -2.58 8.50 -1.45
N ARG A 100 -1.60 7.61 -1.67
CA ARG A 100 -1.08 7.32 -3.01
C ARG A 100 -2.18 6.82 -3.94
N ASN A 101 -3.04 5.92 -3.48
CA ASN A 101 -4.14 5.40 -4.29
C ASN A 101 -5.18 6.46 -4.66
N ALA A 102 -5.36 7.47 -3.81
CA ALA A 102 -6.26 8.58 -4.05
C ALA A 102 -5.73 9.57 -5.10
N ILE A 103 -4.41 9.75 -5.13
CA ILE A 103 -3.72 10.76 -5.96
C ILE A 103 -3.27 10.20 -7.31
N TYR A 104 -2.59 9.06 -7.29
CA TYR A 104 -2.04 8.45 -8.48
C TYR A 104 -3.09 7.59 -9.17
N ARG A 105 -3.24 7.78 -10.48
CA ARG A 105 -4.08 6.97 -11.36
C ARG A 105 -3.25 6.50 -12.53
N GLY A 106 -3.56 5.31 -13.03
CA GLY A 106 -2.87 4.75 -14.18
C GLY A 106 -2.65 3.25 -14.06
N PRO A 107 -2.10 2.66 -15.13
CA PRO A 107 -2.06 1.21 -15.31
C PRO A 107 -1.18 0.50 -14.27
N PHE A 108 -0.17 1.18 -13.71
CA PHE A 108 0.64 0.58 -12.66
C PHE A 108 -0.13 0.46 -11.32
N LYS A 109 -0.96 1.44 -10.98
CA LYS A 109 -1.86 1.31 -9.81
C LYS A 109 -2.79 0.11 -9.99
N ASP A 110 -3.37 -0.07 -11.17
CA ASP A 110 -4.27 -1.19 -11.44
C ASP A 110 -3.53 -2.53 -11.33
N LEU A 111 -2.28 -2.59 -11.80
CA LEU A 111 -1.40 -3.73 -11.60
C LEU A 111 -1.15 -4.02 -10.11
N LEU A 112 -0.95 -3.02 -9.25
CA LEU A 112 -0.79 -3.25 -7.80
C LEU A 112 -2.03 -3.93 -7.20
N ILE A 113 -3.22 -3.46 -7.58
CA ILE A 113 -4.50 -4.02 -7.12
C ILE A 113 -4.65 -5.46 -7.60
N GLU A 114 -4.30 -5.73 -8.87
CA GLU A 114 -4.33 -7.08 -9.42
C GLU A 114 -3.41 -8.02 -8.62
N LEU A 115 -2.16 -7.60 -8.38
CA LEU A 115 -1.14 -8.42 -7.71
C LEU A 115 -1.45 -8.69 -6.24
N CYS A 116 -2.26 -7.86 -5.57
CA CYS A 116 -2.77 -8.18 -4.23
C CYS A 116 -3.59 -9.47 -4.20
N SER A 117 -4.17 -9.89 -5.33
CA SER A 117 -4.97 -11.10 -5.45
C SER A 117 -4.13 -12.35 -5.73
N ASN A 118 -2.82 -12.20 -5.99
CA ASN A 118 -1.92 -13.32 -6.24
C ASN A 118 -1.84 -14.26 -5.01
N SER A 119 -2.16 -15.54 -5.21
CA SER A 119 -2.24 -16.53 -4.11
C SER A 119 -0.90 -16.77 -3.43
N ASP A 120 0.19 -16.83 -4.18
CA ASP A 120 1.53 -17.07 -3.64
C ASP A 120 1.99 -15.89 -2.78
N PHE A 121 1.71 -14.65 -3.23
CA PHE A 121 1.93 -13.44 -2.46
C PHE A 121 1.12 -13.43 -1.16
N LYS A 122 -0.18 -13.70 -1.22
CA LYS A 122 -1.05 -13.71 -0.02
C LYS A 122 -0.60 -14.77 0.99
N ASN A 123 -0.30 -15.98 0.51
CA ASN A 123 0.09 -17.10 1.37
C ASN A 123 1.47 -16.88 2.02
N THR A 124 2.43 -16.33 1.28
CA THR A 124 3.79 -16.12 1.80
C THR A 124 3.89 -14.92 2.73
N THR A 125 3.12 -13.85 2.47
CA THR A 125 3.12 -12.64 3.33
C THR A 125 2.21 -12.79 4.55
N ASN A 126 1.07 -13.48 4.39
CA ASN A 126 0.08 -13.74 5.44
C ASN A 126 -0.23 -12.49 6.28
N LEU A 127 -0.51 -11.38 5.58
CA LEU A 127 -0.88 -10.11 6.21
C LEU A 127 -2.25 -10.25 6.89
N SER A 128 -2.44 -9.56 8.02
CA SER A 128 -3.74 -9.53 8.70
C SER A 128 -4.73 -8.63 7.96
N ASP A 129 -6.03 -8.88 8.16
CA ASP A 129 -7.10 -8.06 7.57
C ASP A 129 -6.95 -6.58 7.93
N LYS A 130 -6.48 -6.28 9.15
CA LYS A 130 -6.20 -4.89 9.58
C LYS A 130 -5.14 -4.21 8.71
N LYS A 131 -4.12 -4.95 8.25
CA LYS A 131 -3.07 -4.43 7.38
C LYS A 131 -3.58 -4.26 5.95
N ILE A 132 -4.33 -5.24 5.45
CA ILE A 132 -4.95 -5.18 4.12
C ILE A 132 -5.94 -4.00 4.04
N ALA A 133 -6.73 -3.77 5.10
CA ALA A 133 -7.64 -2.63 5.19
C ALA A 133 -6.91 -1.26 5.10
N LYS A 134 -5.62 -1.22 5.44
CA LYS A 134 -4.74 -0.05 5.33
C LYS A 134 -3.92 -0.01 4.05
N MET A 135 -4.17 -0.95 3.13
CA MET A 135 -3.45 -1.10 1.87
C MET A 135 -1.94 -1.40 2.06
N ASP A 136 -1.55 -2.00 3.18
CA ASP A 136 -0.14 -2.41 3.43
C ASP A 136 0.33 -3.40 2.35
N ASP A 137 -0.56 -4.25 1.85
CA ASP A 137 -0.31 -5.20 0.76
C ASP A 137 0.12 -4.49 -0.52
N GLN A 138 -0.61 -3.44 -0.92
CA GLN A 138 -0.23 -2.61 -2.07
C GLN A 138 1.08 -1.85 -1.82
N GLU A 139 1.31 -1.35 -0.59
CA GLU A 139 2.56 -0.66 -0.27
C GLU A 139 3.78 -1.60 -0.40
N ILE A 140 3.68 -2.85 0.08
CA ILE A 140 4.81 -3.78 -0.02
C ILE A 140 5.04 -4.25 -1.46
N ILE A 141 4.00 -4.35 -2.30
CA ILE A 141 4.15 -4.62 -3.74
C ILE A 141 4.83 -3.43 -4.44
N LEU A 142 4.38 -2.19 -4.17
CA LEU A 142 5.05 -0.99 -4.67
C LEU A 142 6.51 -0.95 -4.22
N ARG A 143 6.78 -1.27 -2.96
CA ARG A 143 8.13 -1.36 -2.38
C ARG A 143 8.98 -2.41 -3.09
N PHE A 144 8.43 -3.59 -3.38
CA PHE A 144 9.11 -4.63 -4.15
C PHE A 144 9.60 -4.11 -5.49
N PHE A 145 8.71 -3.49 -6.28
CA PHE A 145 9.08 -2.96 -7.59
C PHE A 145 10.08 -1.80 -7.47
N SER A 146 9.82 -0.88 -6.55
CA SER A 146 10.67 0.30 -6.32
C SER A 146 12.11 -0.09 -5.97
N LEU A 147 12.32 -1.18 -5.24
CA LEU A 147 13.64 -1.63 -4.83
C LEU A 147 14.30 -2.56 -5.84
N HIS A 148 13.56 -3.47 -6.48
CA HIS A 148 14.16 -4.57 -7.22
C HIS A 148 14.11 -4.40 -8.74
N TYR A 149 13.04 -3.80 -9.28
CA TYR A 149 12.93 -3.58 -10.71
C TYR A 149 14.03 -2.61 -11.17
N LYS A 150 14.82 -3.03 -12.17
CA LYS A 150 15.99 -2.29 -12.68
C LYS A 150 16.96 -1.80 -11.58
N ASP A 151 17.09 -2.57 -10.49
CA ASP A 151 17.90 -2.21 -9.31
C ASP A 151 17.54 -0.84 -8.69
N GLY A 152 16.25 -0.47 -8.66
CA GLY A 152 15.79 0.84 -8.17
C GLY A 152 16.25 1.24 -6.76
N TYR A 153 16.65 0.28 -5.91
CA TYR A 153 17.28 0.56 -4.61
C TYR A 153 18.57 1.41 -4.72
N LYS A 154 19.27 1.40 -5.87
CA LYS A 154 20.47 2.21 -6.12
C LYS A 154 20.14 3.69 -6.26
N GLU A 155 18.93 4.00 -6.71
CA GLU A 155 18.42 5.37 -6.88
C GLU A 155 17.88 5.98 -5.59
N TYR A 156 17.68 5.17 -4.54
CA TYR A 156 17.14 5.64 -3.27
C TYR A 156 18.12 6.59 -2.55
N LYS A 157 17.69 7.84 -2.34
CA LYS A 157 18.46 8.93 -1.71
C LYS A 157 17.94 9.37 -0.34
N GLY A 158 17.14 8.54 0.32
CA GLY A 158 16.49 8.90 1.59
C GLY A 158 15.04 9.36 1.38
N GLY A 159 14.31 9.51 2.49
CA GLY A 159 12.89 9.89 2.44
C GLY A 159 12.02 8.84 1.75
N PHE A 160 11.95 7.63 2.32
CA PHE A 160 11.31 6.46 1.69
C PHE A 160 9.89 6.71 1.16
N LYS A 161 9.11 7.51 1.89
CA LYS A 161 7.77 7.93 1.45
C LYS A 161 7.79 8.65 0.10
N LYS A 162 8.67 9.63 -0.04
CA LYS A 162 8.87 10.37 -1.30
C LYS A 162 9.39 9.45 -2.39
N PHE A 163 10.35 8.58 -2.07
CA PHE A 163 10.86 7.60 -3.03
C PHE A 163 9.75 6.71 -3.62
N LEU A 164 8.81 6.23 -2.79
CA LEU A 164 7.66 5.47 -3.29
C LEU A 164 6.68 6.32 -4.11
N ASN A 165 6.46 7.58 -3.72
CA ASN A 165 5.65 8.51 -4.50
C ASN A 165 6.25 8.74 -5.90
N ASP A 166 7.55 9.05 -5.97
CA ASP A 166 8.27 9.26 -7.23
C ASP A 166 8.22 7.99 -8.11
N LYS A 167 8.35 6.81 -7.50
CA LYS A 167 8.25 5.53 -8.22
C LYS A 167 6.84 5.24 -8.74
N MET A 168 5.78 5.61 -8.01
CA MET A 168 4.40 5.51 -8.52
C MET A 168 4.21 6.31 -9.80
N GLU A 169 4.69 7.56 -9.84
CA GLU A 169 4.60 8.42 -11.02
C GLU A 169 5.38 7.82 -12.20
N VAL A 170 6.65 7.44 -11.97
CA VAL A 170 7.49 6.82 -13.00
C VAL A 170 6.88 5.53 -13.55
N PHE A 171 6.37 4.66 -12.69
CA PHE A 171 5.82 3.38 -13.12
C PHE A 171 4.47 3.50 -13.82
N ASN A 172 3.65 4.49 -13.47
CA ASN A 172 2.41 4.78 -14.21
C ASN A 172 2.66 5.24 -15.67
N GLY A 173 3.83 5.83 -15.94
CA GLY A 173 4.24 6.22 -17.29
C GLY A 173 4.89 5.12 -18.12
N LEU A 174 4.98 3.88 -17.61
CA LEU A 174 5.59 2.76 -18.33
C LEU A 174 4.65 2.18 -19.41
N SER A 175 5.25 1.56 -20.42
CA SER A 175 4.49 0.87 -21.47
C SER A 175 3.81 -0.39 -20.93
N GLU A 176 2.74 -0.84 -21.61
CA GLU A 176 2.11 -2.11 -21.26
C GLU A 176 3.07 -3.30 -21.24
N ASN A 177 4.08 -3.30 -22.12
CA ASN A 177 5.07 -4.37 -22.19
C ASN A 177 5.97 -4.37 -20.95
N ASP A 178 6.41 -3.19 -20.49
CA ASP A 178 7.15 -3.06 -19.24
C ASP A 178 6.30 -3.53 -18.05
N LEU A 179 5.01 -3.16 -18.00
CA LEU A 179 4.10 -3.59 -16.94
C LEU A 179 3.86 -5.10 -16.93
N LYS A 180 3.73 -5.73 -18.11
CA LYS A 180 3.66 -7.19 -18.27
C LYS A 180 4.93 -7.87 -17.79
N GLU A 181 6.10 -7.30 -18.10
CA GLU A 181 7.40 -7.79 -17.60
C GLU A 181 7.44 -7.72 -16.06
N MET A 182 7.08 -6.56 -15.48
CA MET A 182 7.03 -6.35 -14.03
C MET A 182 6.11 -7.38 -13.36
N LYS A 183 4.91 -7.57 -13.90
CA LYS A 183 3.96 -8.59 -13.42
C LYS A 183 4.58 -9.98 -13.42
N SER A 184 5.13 -10.40 -14.56
CA SER A 184 5.74 -11.73 -14.70
C SER A 184 6.88 -11.94 -13.70
N LYS A 185 7.73 -10.92 -13.49
CA LYS A 185 8.83 -10.97 -12.50
C LYS A 185 8.32 -11.08 -11.06
N PHE A 186 7.24 -10.38 -10.73
CA PHE A 186 6.63 -10.48 -9.41
C PHE A 186 6.07 -11.90 -9.18
N GLU A 187 5.25 -12.39 -10.11
CA GLU A 187 4.63 -13.72 -10.03
C GLU A 187 5.68 -14.83 -9.94
N GLU A 188 6.72 -14.77 -10.78
CA GLU A 188 7.84 -15.70 -10.74
C GLU A 188 8.56 -15.67 -9.39
N THR A 189 8.81 -14.47 -8.84
CA THR A 189 9.49 -14.31 -7.55
C THR A 189 8.67 -14.92 -6.41
N PHE A 190 7.37 -14.61 -6.33
CA PHE A 190 6.50 -15.12 -5.26
C PHE A 190 6.23 -16.62 -5.39
N LYS A 191 6.13 -17.14 -6.61
CA LYS A 191 6.07 -18.59 -6.86
C LYS A 191 7.31 -19.31 -6.36
N ARG A 192 8.52 -18.77 -6.60
CA ARG A 192 9.77 -19.32 -6.05
C ARG A 192 9.82 -19.28 -4.53
N ILE A 193 9.38 -18.17 -3.92
CA ILE A 193 9.30 -18.05 -2.46
C ILE A 193 8.34 -19.10 -1.90
N ALA A 194 7.17 -19.29 -2.50
CA ALA A 194 6.21 -20.30 -2.09
C ALA A 194 6.80 -21.73 -2.20
N ASN A 195 7.47 -22.04 -3.31
CA ASN A 195 8.09 -23.34 -3.56
C ASN A 195 9.32 -23.65 -2.68
N SER A 196 9.87 -22.65 -1.99
CA SER A 196 11.00 -22.85 -1.05
C SER A 196 10.64 -23.69 0.18
N ASN A 197 9.34 -23.88 0.46
CA ASN A 197 8.82 -24.52 1.66
C ASN A 197 9.32 -23.89 2.98
N ILE A 198 9.77 -22.64 2.95
CA ILE A 198 10.14 -21.90 4.16
C ILE A 198 8.86 -21.35 4.79
N GLU A 199 8.42 -21.93 5.91
CA GLU A 199 7.29 -21.39 6.66
C GLU A 199 7.59 -19.95 7.14
N LYS A 200 6.72 -19.00 6.77
CA LYS A 200 6.81 -17.56 7.13
C LYS A 200 8.17 -16.96 6.73
N PRO A 201 8.49 -16.88 5.43
CA PRO A 201 9.82 -16.55 4.91
C PRO A 201 10.28 -15.14 5.32
N PHE A 202 9.35 -14.24 5.64
CA PHE A 202 9.62 -12.85 6.03
C PHE A 202 9.72 -12.64 7.55
N SER A 203 9.89 -13.72 8.32
CA SER A 203 10.06 -13.64 9.77
C SER A 203 11.38 -12.98 10.15
N ASN A 204 11.36 -12.11 11.17
CA ASN A 204 12.60 -11.59 11.76
C ASN A 204 13.11 -12.52 12.86
N TRP A 205 14.42 -12.72 12.89
CA TRP A 205 15.12 -13.52 13.87
C TRP A 205 16.19 -12.68 14.57
N GLY A 206 16.62 -13.08 15.76
CA GLY A 206 17.77 -12.44 16.39
C GLY A 206 18.47 -13.37 17.36
N ASN A 207 19.68 -12.98 17.75
CA ASN A 207 20.55 -13.81 18.58
C ASN A 207 19.96 -14.00 19.99
N LYS A 208 20.02 -15.23 20.50
CA LYS A 208 19.96 -15.48 21.95
C LYS A 208 21.25 -14.96 22.61
N LYS A 209 21.25 -14.93 23.95
CA LYS A 209 22.46 -14.73 24.78
C LYS A 209 23.52 -15.83 24.55
N THR A 210 23.14 -16.96 23.94
CA THR A 210 24.00 -18.09 23.60
C THR A 210 24.38 -18.05 22.11
N ILE A 211 25.66 -18.26 21.81
CA ILE A 211 26.22 -18.27 20.45
C ILE A 211 25.56 -19.40 19.64
N GLY A 212 25.03 -19.09 18.45
CA GLY A 212 24.53 -20.06 17.47
C GLY A 212 23.03 -20.36 17.48
N GLU A 213 22.24 -19.83 18.43
CA GLU A 213 20.78 -20.00 18.44
C GLU A 213 20.04 -18.69 18.11
N VAL A 214 19.28 -18.69 17.01
CA VAL A 214 18.38 -17.59 16.63
C VAL A 214 16.97 -17.80 17.19
N LYS A 215 16.43 -16.77 17.86
CA LYS A 215 15.03 -16.73 18.32
C LYS A 215 14.20 -15.85 17.39
N LYS A 216 13.01 -16.33 17.03
CA LYS A 216 12.03 -15.58 16.24
C LYS A 216 11.53 -14.35 17.03
N LYS A 217 11.59 -13.17 16.41
CA LYS A 217 11.13 -11.88 16.96
C LYS A 217 9.75 -11.48 16.46
N SER A 218 9.43 -11.75 15.20
CA SER A 218 8.14 -11.41 14.57
C SER A 218 7.84 -12.34 13.40
N ASN A 219 6.55 -12.48 13.06
CA ASN A 219 6.11 -13.28 11.91
C ASN A 219 6.34 -12.60 10.56
N PHE A 220 6.44 -11.27 10.55
CA PHE A 220 6.68 -10.48 9.34
C PHE A 220 7.52 -9.26 9.70
N ASN A 221 8.55 -9.00 8.91
CA ASN A 221 9.36 -7.80 8.98
C ASN A 221 9.69 -7.31 7.57
N VAL A 222 9.38 -6.06 7.30
CA VAL A 222 9.52 -5.48 5.96
C VAL A 222 10.97 -5.39 5.47
N ALA A 223 11.94 -5.24 6.39
CA ALA A 223 13.36 -5.23 6.03
C ALA A 223 13.83 -6.62 5.59
N VAL A 224 13.35 -7.67 6.27
CA VAL A 224 13.58 -9.06 5.86
C VAL A 224 12.86 -9.38 4.55
N TYR A 225 11.65 -8.84 4.37
CA TYR A 225 10.91 -8.92 3.11
C TYR A 225 11.73 -8.39 1.93
N ASP A 226 12.35 -7.22 2.04
CA ASP A 226 13.19 -6.67 0.97
C ASP A 226 14.32 -7.63 0.58
N THR A 227 15.01 -8.19 1.58
CA THR A 227 16.16 -9.08 1.36
C THR A 227 15.72 -10.37 0.69
N VAL A 228 14.68 -11.02 1.21
CA VAL A 228 14.16 -12.28 0.68
C VAL A 228 13.64 -12.07 -0.74
N CYS A 229 12.90 -10.99 -0.98
CA CYS A 229 12.45 -10.64 -2.33
C CYS A 229 13.63 -10.45 -3.27
N LYS A 230 14.69 -9.72 -2.89
CA LYS A 230 15.89 -9.57 -3.72
C LYS A 230 16.54 -10.92 -4.04
N ILE A 231 16.67 -11.81 -3.07
CA ILE A 231 17.25 -13.15 -3.26
C ILE A 231 16.50 -13.93 -4.36
N TYR A 232 15.17 -14.03 -4.26
CA TYR A 232 14.37 -14.81 -5.21
C TYR A 232 14.08 -14.07 -6.51
N PHE A 233 14.21 -12.74 -6.53
CA PHE A 233 14.18 -11.92 -7.74
C PHE A 233 15.39 -12.19 -8.63
N LEU A 234 16.58 -12.45 -8.04
CA LEU A 234 17.80 -12.76 -8.80
C LEU A 234 17.75 -14.12 -9.51
N GLY A 235 16.95 -15.07 -9.03
CA GLY A 235 16.77 -16.37 -9.69
C GLY A 235 16.24 -17.48 -8.77
N ASP A 236 16.20 -18.70 -9.32
CA ASP A 236 15.67 -19.90 -8.65
C ASP A 236 16.76 -20.67 -7.87
N LYS A 237 17.37 -20.00 -6.87
CA LYS A 237 18.32 -20.67 -5.98
C LYS A 237 17.54 -21.39 -4.88
N LYS A 238 17.73 -22.71 -4.77
CA LYS A 238 17.15 -23.52 -3.68
C LYS A 238 17.79 -23.12 -2.35
N ILE A 239 17.12 -22.25 -1.61
CA ILE A 239 17.54 -21.81 -0.28
C ILE A 239 16.65 -22.49 0.75
N THR A 240 17.28 -23.18 1.70
CA THR A 240 16.58 -23.76 2.85
C THR A 240 16.37 -22.69 3.92
N ARG A 241 15.39 -22.92 4.80
CA ARG A 241 15.18 -22.05 5.98
C ARG A 241 16.44 -21.91 6.81
N LYS A 242 17.17 -23.02 7.05
CA LYS A 242 18.40 -23.02 7.84
C LYS A 242 19.50 -22.19 7.17
N SER A 243 19.74 -22.37 5.88
CA SER A 243 20.72 -21.54 5.16
C SER A 243 20.36 -20.06 5.15
N LEU A 244 19.07 -19.72 5.01
CA LEU A 244 18.60 -18.34 5.10
C LEU A 244 18.88 -17.77 6.50
N THR A 245 18.55 -18.51 7.56
CA THR A 245 18.73 -18.03 8.93
C THR A 245 20.19 -17.92 9.32
N ASP A 246 20.98 -18.93 8.98
CA ASP A 246 22.39 -19.02 9.35
C ASP A 246 23.23 -17.97 8.62
N PHE A 247 22.89 -17.67 7.36
CA PHE A 247 23.59 -16.65 6.58
C PHE A 247 23.20 -15.23 7.00
N LEU A 248 21.89 -14.95 7.13
CA LEU A 248 21.42 -13.59 7.36
C LEU A 248 21.50 -13.19 8.84
N PHE A 249 21.04 -14.02 9.76
CA PHE A 249 20.85 -13.60 11.15
C PHE A 249 22.03 -13.90 12.08
N ASN A 250 23.05 -14.61 11.61
CA ASN A 250 24.35 -14.66 12.29
C ASN A 250 25.25 -13.46 11.95
N ASP A 251 24.91 -12.67 10.92
CA ASP A 251 25.62 -11.44 10.56
C ASP A 251 25.07 -10.26 11.40
N PRO A 252 25.85 -9.70 12.34
CA PRO A 252 25.39 -8.58 13.17
C PRO A 252 25.05 -7.34 12.36
N GLY A 253 25.73 -7.11 11.24
CA GLY A 253 25.48 -5.99 10.33
C GLY A 253 24.14 -6.13 9.62
N TYR A 254 23.77 -7.35 9.20
CA TYR A 254 22.44 -7.61 8.65
C TYR A 254 21.33 -7.45 9.70
N VAL A 255 21.55 -7.98 10.91
CA VAL A 255 20.60 -7.86 12.02
C VAL A 255 20.36 -6.39 12.37
N ASP A 256 21.41 -5.56 12.43
CA ASP A 256 21.25 -4.12 12.62
C ASP A 256 20.57 -3.45 11.41
N ALA A 257 20.89 -3.87 10.19
CA ALA A 257 20.24 -3.35 8.99
C ALA A 257 18.73 -3.62 8.98
N CYS A 258 18.25 -4.69 9.64
CA CYS A 258 16.83 -5.00 9.80
C CYS A 258 16.17 -4.34 11.03
N SER A 259 16.93 -3.59 11.82
CA SER A 259 16.48 -2.99 13.08
C SER A 259 15.81 -1.62 12.86
N ARG A 260 15.79 -0.76 13.88
CA ARG A 260 15.22 0.60 13.77
C ARG A 260 15.87 1.36 12.61
N SER A 261 15.09 2.26 12.01
CA SER A 261 15.51 3.03 10.83
C SER A 261 15.93 2.14 9.65
N TYR A 262 15.25 1.01 9.43
CA TYR A 262 15.53 0.10 8.33
C TYR A 262 15.39 0.74 6.93
N ASN A 263 14.76 1.91 6.83
CA ASN A 263 14.70 2.70 5.60
C ASN A 263 15.92 3.65 5.44
N ASP A 264 16.88 3.63 6.35
CA ASP A 264 18.16 4.31 6.14
C ASP A 264 18.88 3.76 4.90
N ILE A 265 19.54 4.64 4.15
CA ILE A 265 20.18 4.30 2.88
C ILE A 265 21.27 3.24 3.09
N SER A 266 22.11 3.40 4.10
CA SER A 266 23.20 2.47 4.40
C SER A 266 22.64 1.11 4.78
N LYS A 267 21.66 1.07 5.70
CA LYS A 267 21.00 -0.17 6.11
C LYS A 267 20.34 -0.90 4.95
N LEU A 268 19.60 -0.17 4.10
CA LEU A 268 18.96 -0.76 2.93
C LEU A 268 20.00 -1.35 1.97
N ARG A 269 21.07 -0.60 1.67
CA ARG A 269 22.16 -1.10 0.81
C ARG A 269 22.83 -2.34 1.38
N THR A 270 23.11 -2.37 2.69
CA THR A 270 23.64 -3.56 3.38
C THR A 270 22.74 -4.77 3.15
N ARG A 271 21.42 -4.64 3.27
CA ARG A 271 20.48 -5.74 3.00
C ARG A 271 20.53 -6.22 1.54
N MET A 272 20.58 -5.29 0.58
CA MET A 272 20.64 -5.63 -0.85
C MET A 272 21.95 -6.33 -1.24
N ILE A 273 23.07 -5.91 -0.65
CA ILE A 273 24.38 -6.55 -0.83
C ILE A 273 24.34 -7.97 -0.25
N LYS A 274 23.86 -8.13 0.99
CA LYS A 274 23.73 -9.44 1.65
C LYS A 274 22.84 -10.41 0.87
N ALA A 275 21.73 -9.93 0.33
CA ALA A 275 20.87 -10.71 -0.56
C ALA A 275 21.63 -11.24 -1.80
N THR A 276 22.49 -10.40 -2.38
CA THR A 276 23.29 -10.75 -3.56
C THR A 276 24.43 -11.73 -3.21
N GLU A 277 25.06 -11.57 -2.05
CA GLU A 277 26.09 -12.50 -1.55
C GLU A 277 25.54 -13.90 -1.33
N LEU A 278 24.35 -14.04 -0.76
CA LEU A 278 23.71 -15.35 -0.58
C LEU A 278 23.33 -16.01 -1.91
N TYR A 279 23.08 -15.20 -2.94
CA TYR A 279 22.73 -15.70 -4.26
C TYR A 279 23.96 -16.18 -5.06
N LYS A 280 25.12 -15.55 -4.91
CA LYS A 280 26.40 -16.04 -5.47
C LYS A 280 26.79 -17.41 -4.91
#